data_AF-R5ES83-F1
#
_entry.id   AF-R5ES83-F1
#
_cell.length_a   1.000
_cell.length_b   1.000
_cell.length_c   1.000
_cell.angle_alpha   90.00
_cell.angle_beta   90.00
_cell.angle_gamma   90.00
#
_symmetry.space_group_name_H-M   'P 1'
#
loop_
_entity.id
_entity.type
_entity.pdbx_description
1 polymer ?
#
loop_
_entity_poly.entity_id
_entity_poly.type
_entity_poly.pdbx_seq_one_letter_code
_entity_poly.pdbx_strand_id
1 'polypeptide(L)'
;MVIAIGQNESHPKDFIKDEPNGAQTVLWKNTYKKFLRHLMEIYPKTHFILTTTILGHDISADKAIDEVASDFSSPLVHRFYYSRNGCGSKGHVRISEADAMSDELAFFISTFLIGVTKDV
;
A
#
# COMPACT_ATOMS: atom_id res chain seq x y z
N MET A 1 4.44 -2.57 10.04
CA MET A 1 2.99 -2.30 9.96
C MET A 1 2.57 -2.33 8.51
N VAL A 2 1.52 -3.10 8.21
CA VAL A 2 0.94 -3.19 6.86
C VAL A 2 -0.21 -2.19 6.78
N ILE A 3 -0.19 -1.32 5.77
CA ILE A 3 -1.22 -0.32 5.49
C ILE A 3 -1.87 -0.71 4.16
N ALA A 4 -3.05 -1.33 4.24
CA ALA A 4 -3.82 -1.82 3.10
C ALA A 4 -5.13 -1.02 2.92
N ILE A 5 -5.02 0.31 2.84
CA ILE A 5 -6.13 1.24 2.60
C ILE A 5 -5.84 2.10 1.36
N GLY A 6 -6.90 2.54 0.67
CA GLY A 6 -6.81 3.36 -0.54
C GLY A 6 -7.62 2.84 -1.74
N GLN A 7 -8.00 1.56 -1.74
CA GLN A 7 -8.77 0.96 -2.85
C GLN A 7 -10.26 1.34 -2.83
N ASN A 8 -10.81 1.69 -1.67
CA ASN A 8 -12.25 1.97 -1.54
C ASN A 8 -12.63 3.35 -2.06
N GLU A 9 -11.65 4.24 -2.20
CA GLU A 9 -11.81 5.61 -2.66
C GLU A 9 -12.24 5.70 -4.12
N SER A 10 -12.18 4.60 -4.86
CA SER A 10 -12.79 4.50 -6.20
C SER A 10 -14.32 4.43 -6.18
N HIS A 11 -14.96 4.33 -5.01
CA HIS A 11 -16.42 4.22 -4.87
C HIS A 11 -17.04 5.46 -4.20
N PRO A 12 -18.18 5.98 -4.70
CA PRO A 12 -18.94 5.55 -5.88
C PRO A 12 -18.39 6.09 -7.22
N LYS A 13 -17.53 7.12 -7.18
CA LYS A 13 -16.85 7.68 -8.35
C LYS A 13 -15.35 7.51 -8.19
N ASP A 14 -14.68 7.04 -9.22
CA ASP A 14 -13.23 6.83 -9.22
C ASP A 14 -12.47 8.12 -9.52
N PHE A 15 -12.49 9.05 -8.57
CA PHE A 15 -11.84 10.35 -8.72
C PHE A 15 -10.31 10.24 -8.85
N ILE A 16 -9.70 9.19 -8.30
CA ILE A 16 -8.25 8.95 -8.41
C ILE A 16 -7.87 8.61 -9.85
N LYS A 17 -8.69 7.79 -10.52
CA LYS A 17 -8.55 7.49 -11.96
C LYS A 17 -8.93 8.67 -12.85
N ASP A 18 -10.11 9.23 -12.63
CA ASP A 18 -10.71 10.21 -13.54
C ASP A 18 -9.97 11.55 -13.49
N GLU A 19 -9.49 11.93 -12.29
CA GLU A 19 -8.84 13.21 -12.03
C GLU A 19 -7.58 13.02 -11.16
N PRO A 20 -6.49 12.40 -11.66
CA PRO A 20 -5.31 12.05 -10.85
C PRO A 20 -4.63 13.26 -10.17
N ASN A 21 -4.82 14.44 -10.74
CA ASN A 21 -4.34 15.73 -10.21
C ASN A 21 -5.49 16.67 -9.80
N GLY A 22 -6.73 16.17 -9.75
CA GLY A 22 -7.89 16.91 -9.28
C GLY A 22 -7.81 17.24 -7.80
N ALA A 23 -8.58 18.22 -7.36
CA ALA A 23 -8.55 18.71 -5.98
C ALA A 23 -8.81 17.59 -4.95
N GLN A 24 -9.72 16.66 -5.25
CA GLN A 24 -10.03 15.54 -4.37
C GLN A 24 -8.87 14.55 -4.27
N THR A 25 -8.23 14.20 -5.39
CA THR A 25 -7.06 13.31 -5.41
C THR A 25 -5.87 13.94 -4.69
N VAL A 26 -5.61 15.23 -4.90
CA VAL A 26 -4.57 15.97 -4.18
C VAL A 26 -4.84 16.00 -2.68
N LEU A 27 -6.09 16.27 -2.27
CA LEU A 27 -6.49 16.25 -0.86
C LEU A 27 -6.31 14.85 -0.24
N TRP A 28 -6.70 13.81 -0.96
CA TRP A 28 -6.52 12.42 -0.51
C TRP A 28 -5.04 12.07 -0.32
N LYS A 29 -4.19 12.34 -1.32
CA LYS A 29 -2.72 12.10 -1.23
C LYS A 29 -2.13 12.85 -0.03
N ASN A 30 -2.49 14.12 0.16
CA ASN A 30 -2.02 14.94 1.28
C ASN A 30 -2.49 14.40 2.65
N THR A 31 -3.71 13.88 2.72
CA THR A 31 -4.26 13.30 3.95
C THR A 31 -3.58 11.98 4.28
N TYR A 32 -3.34 11.12 3.28
CA TYR A 32 -2.57 9.90 3.42
C TYR A 32 -1.14 10.19 3.90
N LYS A 33 -0.48 11.21 3.32
CA LYS A 33 0.86 11.68 3.76
C LYS A 33 0.84 12.12 5.23
N LYS A 34 -0.16 12.90 5.66
CA LYS A 34 -0.29 13.30 7.08
C LYS A 34 -0.49 12.11 8.01
N PHE A 35 -1.35 11.17 7.62
CA PHE A 35 -1.58 9.93 8.36
C PHE A 35 -0.29 9.11 8.52
N LEU A 36 0.44 8.88 7.43
CA LEU A 36 1.70 8.12 7.48
C LEU A 36 2.76 8.84 8.33
N ARG A 37 2.94 10.15 8.20
CA ARG A 37 3.86 10.93 9.05
C ARG A 37 3.55 10.78 10.53
N HIS A 38 2.27 10.90 10.90
CA HIS A 38 1.85 10.75 12.28
C HIS A 38 2.18 9.36 12.85
N LEU A 39 1.96 8.30 12.05
CA LEU A 39 2.32 6.95 12.45
C LEU A 39 3.84 6.75 12.57
N MET A 40 4.63 7.37 11.70
CA MET A 40 6.09 7.36 11.77
C MET A 40 6.61 8.08 13.02
N GLU A 41 5.94 9.14 13.48
CA GLU A 41 6.28 9.84 14.73
C GLU A 41 6.02 8.94 15.96
N ILE A 42 4.87 8.24 15.99
CA ILE A 42 4.52 7.34 17.09
C ILE A 42 5.40 6.08 17.08
N TYR A 43 5.74 5.57 15.90
CA TYR A 43 6.46 4.31 15.72
C TYR A 43 7.74 4.49 14.86
N PRO A 44 8.77 5.21 15.35
CA PRO A 44 9.90 5.66 14.54
C PRO A 44 10.83 4.55 14.03
N LYS A 45 10.74 3.33 14.56
CA LYS A 45 11.54 2.17 14.15
C LYS A 45 10.76 1.14 13.33
N THR A 46 9.51 1.43 12.97
CA THR A 46 8.63 0.48 12.29
C THR A 46 8.84 0.54 10.78
N HIS A 47 8.90 -0.62 10.11
CA HIS A 47 8.74 -0.72 8.66
C HIS A 47 7.27 -0.52 8.29
N PHE A 48 6.95 0.46 7.47
CA PHE A 48 5.63 0.77 6.94
C PHE A 48 5.51 0.21 5.53
N ILE A 49 4.66 -0.80 5.35
CA ILE A 49 4.42 -1.44 4.06
C ILE A 49 3.10 -0.91 3.55
N LEU A 50 3.14 -0.04 2.55
CA LEU A 50 1.95 0.43 1.86
C LEU A 50 1.64 -0.58 0.76
N THR A 51 0.40 -1.03 0.65
CA THR A 51 0.00 -2.02 -0.35
C THR A 51 -1.49 -1.87 -0.70
N THR A 52 -1.86 -2.20 -1.92
CA THR A 52 -3.25 -2.52 -2.28
C THR A 52 -3.36 -4.04 -2.35
N THR A 53 -4.56 -4.57 -2.52
CA THR A 53 -4.78 -6.03 -2.57
C THR A 53 -4.99 -6.50 -4.00
N ILE A 54 -5.14 -7.83 -4.15
CA ILE A 54 -5.54 -8.41 -5.43
C ILE A 54 -6.95 -7.98 -5.87
N LEU A 55 -7.79 -7.41 -4.99
CA LEU A 55 -9.16 -7.01 -5.35
C LEU A 55 -9.15 -6.14 -6.59
N GLY A 56 -10.04 -6.41 -7.53
CA GLY A 56 -10.10 -5.70 -8.81
C GLY A 56 -10.19 -4.19 -8.63
N HIS A 57 -9.16 -3.46 -9.07
CA HIS A 57 -9.09 -2.00 -9.01
C HIS A 57 -8.30 -1.43 -10.19
N ASP A 58 -8.42 -0.11 -10.42
CA ASP A 58 -7.64 0.57 -11.44
C ASP A 58 -6.22 0.88 -10.95
N ILE A 59 -5.23 0.78 -11.84
CA ILE A 59 -3.82 1.04 -11.55
C ILE A 59 -3.56 2.47 -11.04
N SER A 60 -4.50 3.40 -11.25
CA SER A 60 -4.42 4.77 -10.72
C SER A 60 -4.29 4.80 -9.20
N ALA A 61 -4.95 3.88 -8.47
CA ALA A 61 -4.86 3.81 -7.01
C ALA A 61 -3.43 3.45 -6.56
N ASP A 62 -2.82 2.47 -7.23
CA ASP A 62 -1.43 2.07 -6.99
C ASP A 62 -0.46 3.23 -7.22
N LYS A 63 -0.60 3.91 -8.36
CA LYS A 63 0.22 5.08 -8.71
C LYS A 63 0.08 6.21 -7.70
N ALA A 64 -1.15 6.47 -7.22
CA ALA A 64 -1.38 7.51 -6.23
C ALA A 64 -0.69 7.18 -4.90
N ILE A 65 -0.63 5.90 -4.50
CA ILE A 65 0.11 5.47 -3.30
C ILE A 65 1.63 5.50 -3.55
N ASP A 66 2.10 5.18 -4.75
CA ASP A 66 3.52 5.34 -5.12
C ASP A 66 3.98 6.78 -4.99
N GLU A 67 3.19 7.73 -5.50
CA GLU A 67 3.45 9.17 -5.32
C GLU A 67 3.44 9.59 -3.85
N VAL A 68 2.58 8.98 -3.03
CA VAL A 68 2.59 9.22 -1.59
C VAL A 68 3.88 8.69 -0.97
N ALA A 69 4.30 7.47 -1.33
CA ALA A 69 5.51 6.85 -0.79
C ALA A 69 6.79 7.57 -1.22
N SER A 70 6.87 8.04 -2.47
CA SER A 70 8.05 8.72 -3.02
C SER A 70 8.39 10.03 -2.30
N ASP A 71 7.39 10.66 -1.66
CA ASP A 71 7.60 11.85 -0.84
C ASP A 71 8.32 11.56 0.49
N PHE A 72 8.44 10.29 0.88
CA PHE A 72 9.13 9.87 2.08
C PHE A 72 10.50 9.32 1.72
N SER A 73 11.55 10.11 1.96
CA SER A 73 12.95 9.68 1.86
C SER A 73 13.37 8.79 3.04
N SER A 74 12.60 7.74 3.35
CA SER A 74 12.85 6.85 4.48
C SER A 74 12.98 5.39 4.03
N PRO A 75 14.04 4.67 4.44
CA PRO A 75 14.19 3.24 4.16
C PRO A 75 13.16 2.38 4.92
N LEU A 76 12.36 2.99 5.80
CA LEU A 76 11.29 2.33 6.53
C LEU A 76 9.95 2.39 5.79
N VAL A 77 9.83 3.11 4.67
CA VAL A 77 8.60 3.15 3.87
C VAL A 77 8.77 2.28 2.62
N HIS A 78 7.92 1.28 2.49
CA HIS A 78 8.00 0.24 1.46
C HIS A 78 6.73 0.22 0.63
N ARG A 79 6.88 0.06 -0.68
CA ARG A 79 5.79 -0.35 -1.57
C ARG A 79 5.85 -1.86 -1.77
N PHE A 80 4.72 -2.53 -1.61
CA PHE A 80 4.58 -3.96 -1.86
C PHE A 80 3.40 -4.22 -2.78
N TYR A 81 3.63 -5.09 -3.77
CA TYR A 81 2.67 -5.49 -4.79
C TYR A 81 2.56 -7.01 -4.80
N TYR A 82 1.34 -7.51 -4.69
CA TYR A 82 1.07 -8.93 -4.92
C TYR A 82 1.27 -9.28 -6.40
N SER A 83 1.61 -10.53 -6.70
CA SER A 83 1.75 -11.05 -8.06
C SER A 83 0.49 -10.84 -8.91
N ARG A 84 -0.68 -10.86 -8.27
CA ARG A 84 -2.01 -10.61 -8.86
C ARG A 84 -2.65 -9.31 -8.39
N ASN A 85 -1.86 -8.31 -8.02
CA ASN A 85 -2.36 -7.02 -7.55
C ASN A 85 -3.40 -6.43 -8.53
N GLY A 86 -4.56 -6.02 -8.02
CA GLY A 86 -5.65 -5.48 -8.84
C GLY A 86 -6.29 -6.43 -9.86
N CYS A 87 -5.86 -7.69 -9.95
CA CYS A 87 -6.27 -8.66 -10.98
C CYS A 87 -6.96 -9.91 -10.41
N GLY A 88 -7.36 -9.87 -9.14
CA GLY A 88 -8.06 -10.91 -8.41
C GLY A 88 -9.58 -10.84 -8.57
N SER A 89 -10.30 -11.23 -7.52
CA SER A 89 -11.75 -11.20 -7.48
C SER A 89 -12.33 -9.78 -7.60
N LYS A 90 -13.51 -9.66 -8.25
CA LYS A 90 -14.31 -8.42 -8.28
C LYS A 90 -15.15 -8.18 -7.01
N GLY A 91 -15.26 -9.19 -6.15
CA GLY A 91 -15.86 -9.11 -4.82
C GLY A 91 -14.82 -9.48 -3.76
N HIS A 92 -15.23 -9.74 -2.52
CA HIS A 92 -14.30 -10.09 -1.43
C HIS A 92 -13.31 -11.19 -1.82
N VAL A 93 -12.08 -11.05 -1.32
CA VAL A 93 -10.97 -11.99 -1.51
C VAL A 93 -11.42 -13.38 -1.04
N ARG A 94 -11.18 -14.40 -1.87
CA ARG A 94 -11.50 -15.79 -1.53
C ARG A 94 -10.44 -16.40 -0.61
N ILE A 95 -10.76 -17.50 0.07
CA ILE A 95 -9.83 -18.19 0.98
C ILE A 95 -8.49 -18.51 0.29
N SER A 96 -8.52 -19.19 -0.86
CA SER A 96 -7.30 -19.56 -1.60
C SER A 96 -6.49 -18.35 -2.08
N GLU A 97 -7.16 -17.22 -2.31
CA GLU A 97 -6.51 -15.98 -2.69
C GLU A 97 -5.87 -15.29 -1.49
N ALA A 98 -6.53 -15.31 -0.33
CA ALA A 98 -5.99 -14.82 0.93
C ALA A 98 -4.78 -15.65 1.38
N ASP A 99 -4.81 -16.97 1.19
CA ASP A 99 -3.66 -17.85 1.47
C ASP A 99 -2.45 -17.47 0.61
N ALA A 100 -2.64 -17.32 -0.70
CA ALA A 100 -1.55 -16.89 -1.60
C ALA A 100 -1.02 -15.49 -1.27
N MET A 101 -1.92 -14.54 -0.96
CA MET A 101 -1.51 -13.21 -0.50
C MET A 101 -0.71 -13.29 0.81
N SER A 102 -1.14 -14.13 1.75
CA SER A 102 -0.44 -14.32 3.02
C SER A 102 0.99 -14.82 2.79
N ASP A 103 1.18 -15.82 1.93
CA ASP A 103 2.49 -16.37 1.60
C ASP A 103 3.42 -15.31 0.98
N GLU A 104 2.93 -14.55 0.00
CA GLU A 104 3.71 -13.50 -0.67
C GLU A 104 4.11 -12.38 0.30
N LEU A 105 3.17 -11.92 1.14
CA LEU A 105 3.44 -10.88 2.12
C LEU A 105 4.39 -11.36 3.22
N ALA A 106 4.23 -12.60 3.69
CA ALA A 106 5.11 -13.19 4.69
C ALA A 106 6.54 -13.31 4.15
N PHE A 107 6.69 -13.74 2.90
CA PHE A 107 7.98 -13.78 2.22
C PHE A 107 8.60 -12.38 2.14
N PHE A 108 7.86 -11.36 1.69
CA PHE A 108 8.37 -9.99 1.63
C PHE A 108 8.80 -9.46 3.00
N ILE A 109 8.00 -9.65 4.04
CA ILE A 109 8.33 -9.22 5.41
C ILE A 109 9.62 -9.91 5.91
N SER A 110 9.81 -11.20 5.59
CA SER A 110 11.01 -11.94 5.99
C SER A 110 12.30 -11.34 5.45
N THR A 111 12.25 -10.64 4.31
CA THR A 111 13.44 -9.99 3.71
C THR A 111 14.02 -8.88 4.58
N PHE A 112 13.18 -8.23 5.40
CA PHE A 112 13.62 -7.23 6.37
C PHE A 112 14.38 -7.86 7.54
N LEU A 113 14.02 -9.09 7.93
CA LEU A 113 14.63 -9.80 9.05
C LEU A 113 16.00 -10.38 8.70
N ILE A 114 16.18 -10.83 7.45
CA ILE A 114 17.46 -11.36 6.95
C ILE A 114 18.56 -10.28 6.95
N GLY A 115 18.18 -9.00 6.81
CA GLY A 115 19.09 -7.87 6.94
C GLY A 115 19.62 -7.67 8.36
N VAL A 116 18.87 -8.05 9.39
CA VAL A 116 19.24 -7.87 10.80
C VAL A 116 20.22 -8.95 11.28
N THR A 117 20.18 -10.15 10.70
CA THR A 117 21.01 -11.29 11.13
C THR A 117 22.42 -11.32 10.54
N LYS A 118 22.77 -10.38 9.65
CA LYS A 118 24.14 -10.28 9.10
C LYS A 118 25.07 -9.40 9.93
N ASP A 119 24.55 -8.70 10.93
CA ASP A 119 25.29 -7.79 11.80
C ASP A 119 25.48 -8.34 13.24
N VAL A 120 25.46 -9.68 13.41
CA VAL A 120 25.76 -10.37 14.69
C VAL A 120 26.94 -11.32 14.53
#